data_AF-A0AAN7WW05-F1
#
_entry.id   AF-A0AAN7WW05-F1
#
_cell.length_a   1.000
_cell.length_b   1.000
_cell.length_c   1.000
_cell.angle_alpha   90.00
_cell.angle_beta   90.00
_cell.angle_gamma   90.00
#
_symmetry.space_group_name_H-M   'P 1'
#
loop_
_entity.id
_entity.type
_entity.pdbx_description
1 polymer ?
#
loop_
_entity_poly.entity_id
_entity_poly.type
_entity_poly.pdbx_seq_one_letter_code
_entity_poly.pdbx_strand_id
1 'polypeptide(L)'
;MSWLQRVIPFVGMLLLLQRTPALTSQQFHLINGSLTWSEAQSFCRLKYTDLATVNNVSDRNELANTLGSHVTNSWIGLRKGNTPRWMWSDGRGTAQYTRWYPYEPSGDGPCVEVFVGGTWNDVVCGHGKVFACYETQPDGTDSYVFYSPRLTWEDSQEQCRAKHTDLAYISSDLNNSAVANQANAWKNNMWIGLFSDAWMWSDGGETSFRYWLRGSSSPGDCASVAVTQQGRWVAADCNKKSAFVCHGGLKAKKMFMRMTVRSDVDLTDSTISDALLEKLEMVLSQQSITDINVSWRRDSNGDAFRRQLKIA
;
A
#
# COMPACT_ATOMS: atom_id res chain seq x y z
N MET A 1 37.06 -42.67 7.80
CA MET A 1 35.59 -42.48 7.74
C MET A 1 35.10 -42.13 9.13
N SER A 2 34.83 -40.85 9.42
CA SER A 2 33.81 -40.37 10.37
C SER A 2 34.04 -38.89 10.66
N TRP A 3 33.22 -38.00 10.09
CA TRP A 3 33.02 -36.66 10.63
C TRP A 3 31.52 -36.49 10.88
N LEU A 4 31.13 -36.60 12.15
CA LEU A 4 29.80 -36.24 12.64
C LEU A 4 29.76 -34.72 12.81
N GLN A 5 29.13 -34.00 11.87
CA GLN A 5 28.84 -32.58 12.06
C GLN A 5 27.64 -32.40 13.00
N ARG A 6 27.89 -31.74 14.13
CA ARG A 6 26.93 -31.42 15.18
C ARG A 6 26.05 -30.25 14.74
N VAL A 7 24.73 -30.42 14.75
CA VAL A 7 23.77 -29.38 14.35
C VAL A 7 23.15 -28.69 15.58
N ILE A 8 23.05 -27.34 15.57
CA ILE A 8 22.62 -26.49 16.72
C ILE A 8 21.21 -25.90 16.49
N PRO A 9 20.28 -25.86 17.48
CA PRO A 9 18.90 -25.39 17.30
C PRO A 9 18.67 -23.88 17.58
N PHE A 10 17.81 -23.18 16.82
CA PHE A 10 17.47 -21.73 16.93
C PHE A 10 15.96 -21.43 16.91
N VAL A 11 15.45 -20.34 17.54
CA VAL A 11 13.98 -20.11 17.73
C VAL A 11 13.41 -18.67 17.53
N GLY A 12 12.28 -18.48 16.80
CA GLY A 12 11.59 -17.17 16.50
C GLY A 12 10.01 -17.14 16.52
N MET A 13 9.33 -15.99 16.26
CA MET A 13 7.84 -15.74 16.26
C MET A 13 7.37 -14.74 15.13
N LEU A 14 6.10 -14.26 14.96
CA LEU A 14 5.53 -13.63 13.71
C LEU A 14 4.41 -12.50 13.88
N LEU A 15 4.37 -11.33 13.17
CA LEU A 15 3.28 -10.28 13.26
C LEU A 15 3.00 -9.43 11.96
N LEU A 16 1.80 -8.78 11.74
CA LEU A 16 1.30 -8.09 10.48
C LEU A 16 0.35 -6.83 10.67
N LEU A 17 0.27 -5.75 9.82
CA LEU A 17 -0.92 -4.85 9.45
C LEU A 17 -0.62 -3.49 8.65
N GLN A 18 -1.62 -2.73 8.05
CA GLN A 18 -1.52 -1.60 7.01
C GLN A 18 -2.64 -0.45 6.97
N ARG A 19 -2.48 0.75 6.28
CA ARG A 19 -3.51 1.79 5.80
C ARG A 19 -3.19 2.53 4.42
N THR A 20 -4.10 3.41 3.86
CA THR A 20 -4.18 3.98 2.44
C THR A 20 -4.37 5.54 2.24
N PRO A 21 -4.16 6.17 1.01
CA PRO A 21 -4.49 7.59 0.63
C PRO A 21 -5.33 7.87 -0.69
N ALA A 22 -5.54 9.17 -1.07
CA ALA A 22 -6.63 9.81 -1.89
C ALA A 22 -6.42 10.10 -3.44
N LEU A 23 -7.48 10.57 -4.14
CA LEU A 23 -7.75 10.60 -5.62
C LEU A 23 -7.14 11.76 -6.48
N THR A 24 -6.62 11.43 -7.67
CA THR A 24 -6.07 12.34 -8.73
C THR A 24 -6.84 12.23 -10.06
N SER A 25 -6.99 13.32 -10.84
CA SER A 25 -7.60 13.30 -12.21
C SER A 25 -6.58 12.78 -13.25
N GLN A 26 -7.04 11.90 -14.17
CA GLN A 26 -6.20 11.15 -15.12
C GLN A 26 -6.67 11.40 -16.55
N GLN A 27 -5.76 11.64 -17.51
CA GLN A 27 -6.09 11.71 -18.93
C GLN A 27 -5.82 10.36 -19.61
N PHE A 28 -6.73 9.88 -20.46
CA PHE A 28 -6.57 8.60 -21.17
C PHE A 28 -6.19 8.79 -22.65
N HIS A 29 -5.38 7.85 -23.17
CA HIS A 29 -4.93 7.81 -24.56
C HIS A 29 -5.16 6.42 -25.17
N LEU A 30 -5.97 6.33 -26.23
CA LEU A 30 -6.14 5.12 -27.02
C LEU A 30 -4.93 4.92 -27.95
N ILE A 31 -4.33 3.74 -27.91
CA ILE A 31 -3.26 3.33 -28.82
C ILE A 31 -3.79 2.25 -29.77
N ASN A 32 -3.86 2.59 -31.06
CA ASN A 32 -4.38 1.73 -32.13
C ASN A 32 -3.38 0.65 -32.61
N GLY A 33 -2.56 0.11 -31.70
CA GLY A 33 -1.61 -0.98 -31.97
C GLY A 33 -1.99 -2.25 -31.22
N SER A 34 -1.86 -3.41 -31.86
CA SER A 34 -2.14 -4.71 -31.24
C SER A 34 -0.89 -5.24 -30.53
N LEU A 35 -0.88 -5.23 -29.20
CA LEU A 35 0.22 -5.70 -28.36
C LEU A 35 -0.26 -6.65 -27.27
N THR A 36 0.61 -7.54 -26.80
CA THR A 36 0.34 -8.30 -25.56
C THR A 36 0.28 -7.36 -24.37
N TRP A 37 -0.32 -7.79 -23.25
CA TRP A 37 -0.48 -6.92 -22.08
C TRP A 37 0.87 -6.35 -21.56
N SER A 38 1.92 -7.18 -21.54
CA SER A 38 3.24 -6.75 -21.07
C SER A 38 3.93 -5.77 -22.02
N GLU A 39 3.76 -5.95 -23.32
CA GLU A 39 4.29 -5.03 -24.35
C GLU A 39 3.54 -3.70 -24.32
N ALA A 40 2.20 -3.75 -24.17
CA ALA A 40 1.35 -2.57 -24.02
C ALA A 40 1.73 -1.77 -22.76
N GLN A 41 1.95 -2.43 -21.63
CA GLN A 41 2.44 -1.79 -20.40
C GLN A 41 3.79 -1.11 -20.62
N SER A 42 4.73 -1.81 -21.24
CA SER A 42 6.07 -1.29 -21.53
C SER A 42 6.00 -0.06 -22.44
N PHE A 43 5.13 -0.10 -23.46
CA PHE A 43 4.88 1.05 -24.33
C PHE A 43 4.27 2.23 -23.56
N CYS A 44 3.25 1.99 -22.73
CA CYS A 44 2.62 3.06 -21.95
C CYS A 44 3.62 3.71 -20.99
N ARG A 45 4.51 2.95 -20.34
CA ARG A 45 5.56 3.50 -19.47
C ARG A 45 6.67 4.23 -20.22
N LEU A 46 6.89 3.89 -21.49
CA LEU A 46 7.88 4.55 -22.32
C LEU A 46 7.39 5.94 -22.79
N LYS A 47 6.09 6.11 -23.00
CA LYS A 47 5.51 7.30 -23.65
C LYS A 47 4.55 8.11 -22.79
N TYR A 48 3.97 7.51 -21.75
CA TYR A 48 2.95 8.04 -20.84
C TYR A 48 3.25 7.58 -19.39
N THR A 49 2.27 7.54 -18.49
CA THR A 49 2.46 7.05 -17.12
C THR A 49 2.42 5.52 -17.01
N ASP A 50 1.29 4.88 -17.31
CA ASP A 50 1.12 3.41 -17.35
C ASP A 50 -0.14 3.05 -18.17
N LEU A 51 -0.49 1.77 -18.27
CA LEU A 51 -1.80 1.33 -18.74
C LEU A 51 -2.92 1.92 -17.87
N ALA A 52 -4.07 2.20 -18.48
CA ALA A 52 -5.19 2.90 -17.87
C ALA A 52 -5.59 2.35 -16.48
N THR A 53 -5.60 3.24 -15.48
CA THR A 53 -6.08 2.96 -14.11
C THR A 53 -7.43 3.64 -13.88
N VAL A 54 -8.43 2.89 -13.41
CA VAL A 54 -9.80 3.40 -13.19
C VAL A 54 -10.16 3.37 -11.70
N ASN A 55 -10.08 4.51 -11.03
CA ASN A 55 -10.26 4.59 -9.58
C ASN A 55 -11.68 4.97 -9.15
N ASN A 56 -12.49 5.50 -10.07
CA ASN A 56 -13.82 5.99 -9.77
C ASN A 56 -14.71 6.06 -11.03
N VAL A 57 -15.95 6.50 -10.83
CA VAL A 57 -16.96 6.63 -11.89
C VAL A 57 -16.59 7.68 -12.96
N SER A 58 -15.87 8.73 -12.59
CA SER A 58 -15.38 9.76 -13.51
C SER A 58 -14.33 9.19 -14.46
N ASP A 59 -13.28 8.55 -13.91
CA ASP A 59 -12.22 7.91 -14.70
C ASP A 59 -12.80 6.93 -15.72
N ARG A 60 -13.80 6.16 -15.29
CA ARG A 60 -14.51 5.21 -16.14
C ARG A 60 -15.22 5.89 -17.31
N ASN A 61 -15.94 6.98 -17.05
CA ASN A 61 -16.67 7.69 -18.09
C ASN A 61 -15.69 8.30 -19.10
N GLU A 62 -14.59 8.85 -18.62
CA GLU A 62 -13.53 9.41 -19.47
C GLU A 62 -12.85 8.34 -20.31
N LEU A 63 -12.51 7.19 -19.72
CA LEU A 63 -11.96 6.04 -20.44
C LEU A 63 -12.93 5.54 -21.52
N ALA A 64 -14.22 5.40 -21.19
CA ALA A 64 -15.23 4.97 -22.16
C ALA A 64 -15.36 5.94 -23.35
N ASN A 65 -15.33 7.25 -23.07
CA ASN A 65 -15.35 8.28 -24.10
C ASN A 65 -14.09 8.23 -24.99
N THR A 66 -12.92 8.00 -24.38
CA THR A 66 -11.62 7.91 -25.08
C THR A 66 -11.55 6.69 -25.99
N LEU A 67 -12.07 5.55 -25.53
CA LEU A 67 -12.06 4.30 -26.28
C LEU A 67 -13.08 4.29 -27.43
N GLY A 68 -14.18 5.04 -27.34
CA GLY A 68 -15.19 5.14 -28.40
C GLY A 68 -15.72 3.76 -28.84
N SER A 69 -15.59 3.44 -30.13
CA SER A 69 -16.01 2.14 -30.68
C SER A 69 -15.12 0.95 -30.24
N HIS A 70 -13.97 1.21 -29.62
CA HIS A 70 -12.99 0.20 -29.20
C HIS A 70 -13.17 -0.25 -27.74
N VAL A 71 -14.25 0.20 -27.08
CA VAL A 71 -14.64 -0.14 -25.70
C VAL A 71 -14.76 -1.65 -25.46
N THR A 72 -14.88 -2.48 -26.50
CA THR A 72 -15.18 -3.92 -26.35
C THR A 72 -13.98 -4.85 -26.34
N ASN A 73 -12.74 -4.37 -26.55
CA ASN A 73 -11.55 -5.23 -26.64
C ASN A 73 -10.24 -4.43 -26.43
N SER A 74 -10.11 -3.74 -25.30
CA SER A 74 -8.95 -2.87 -25.02
C SER A 74 -8.26 -3.23 -23.70
N TRP A 75 -6.92 -3.34 -23.68
CA TRP A 75 -6.18 -3.53 -22.42
C TRP A 75 -6.29 -2.33 -21.48
N ILE A 76 -6.42 -2.63 -20.19
CA ILE A 76 -6.26 -1.68 -19.07
C ILE A 76 -5.22 -2.21 -18.06
N GLY A 77 -4.81 -1.36 -17.12
CA GLY A 77 -3.74 -1.65 -16.17
C GLY A 77 -4.11 -2.68 -15.09
N LEU A 78 -5.36 -3.13 -15.04
CA LEU A 78 -5.79 -4.09 -14.04
C LEU A 78 -5.27 -5.48 -14.38
N ARG A 79 -4.58 -6.10 -13.42
CA ARG A 79 -3.99 -7.43 -13.56
C ARG A 79 -4.06 -8.20 -12.24
N LYS A 80 -4.32 -9.49 -12.32
CA LYS A 80 -4.20 -10.43 -11.22
C LYS A 80 -2.74 -10.85 -11.09
N GLY A 81 -2.15 -10.54 -9.94
CA GLY A 81 -0.82 -11.04 -9.58
C GLY A 81 -0.88 -12.47 -9.02
N ASN A 82 0.12 -12.84 -8.24
CA ASN A 82 0.16 -14.14 -7.54
C ASN A 82 -0.78 -14.20 -6.31
N THR A 83 -1.46 -13.10 -5.98
CA THR A 83 -2.48 -13.03 -4.92
C THR A 83 -3.87 -13.02 -5.55
N PRO A 84 -4.95 -13.43 -4.84
CA PRO A 84 -6.31 -13.46 -5.40
C PRO A 84 -6.91 -12.06 -5.64
N ARG A 85 -6.10 -11.01 -5.64
CA ARG A 85 -6.53 -9.61 -5.75
C ARG A 85 -6.14 -9.04 -7.11
N TRP A 86 -7.01 -8.23 -7.66
CA TRP A 86 -6.74 -7.43 -8.85
C TRP A 86 -5.98 -6.16 -8.47
N MET A 87 -4.87 -5.91 -9.15
CA MET A 87 -3.96 -4.80 -8.86
C MET A 87 -3.76 -3.94 -10.10
N TRP A 88 -3.60 -2.63 -9.90
CA TRP A 88 -3.22 -1.71 -10.96
C TRP A 88 -1.73 -1.79 -11.26
N SER A 89 -1.41 -1.75 -12.55
CA SER A 89 -0.05 -1.86 -13.09
C SER A 89 0.84 -0.68 -12.71
N ASP A 90 0.25 0.47 -12.40
CA ASP A 90 0.92 1.70 -11.98
C ASP A 90 1.53 1.66 -10.56
N GLY A 91 1.34 0.57 -9.82
CA GLY A 91 1.88 0.40 -8.47
C GLY A 91 1.04 0.99 -7.35
N ARG A 92 -0.15 1.58 -7.63
CA ARG A 92 -1.07 2.09 -6.60
C ARG A 92 -1.80 1.01 -5.82
N GLY A 93 -1.69 -0.25 -6.26
CA GLY A 93 -2.09 -1.43 -5.49
C GLY A 93 -3.46 -2.01 -5.88
N THR A 94 -4.18 -2.58 -4.90
CA THR A 94 -5.42 -3.32 -5.14
C THR A 94 -6.56 -2.40 -5.59
N ALA A 95 -7.26 -2.80 -6.67
CA ALA A 95 -8.40 -2.05 -7.17
C ALA A 95 -9.56 -2.01 -6.15
N GLN A 96 -9.93 -0.79 -5.75
CA GLN A 96 -11.08 -0.53 -4.86
C GLN A 96 -12.38 -0.31 -5.64
N TYR A 97 -12.27 0.19 -6.87
CA TYR A 97 -13.37 0.33 -7.81
C TYR A 97 -13.28 -0.79 -8.85
N THR A 98 -14.39 -1.52 -9.07
CA THR A 98 -14.47 -2.52 -10.14
C THR A 98 -15.78 -2.44 -10.91
N ARG A 99 -15.75 -2.83 -12.19
CA ARG A 99 -16.94 -2.88 -13.05
C ARG A 99 -16.95 -4.11 -13.95
N TRP A 100 -16.92 -5.29 -13.34
CA TRP A 100 -17.01 -6.56 -14.04
C TRP A 100 -18.29 -6.69 -14.88
N TYR A 101 -18.19 -7.36 -16.02
CA TYR A 101 -19.35 -7.83 -16.76
C TYR A 101 -20.08 -8.90 -15.91
N PRO A 102 -21.40 -9.13 -16.07
CA PRO A 102 -22.06 -10.22 -15.37
C PRO A 102 -21.31 -11.54 -15.55
N TYR A 103 -21.10 -12.25 -14.44
CA TYR A 103 -20.34 -13.51 -14.36
C TYR A 103 -18.81 -13.37 -14.47
N GLU A 104 -18.27 -12.16 -14.58
CA GLU A 104 -16.83 -11.89 -14.48
C GLU A 104 -16.40 -11.45 -13.07
N PRO A 105 -15.13 -11.65 -12.68
CA PRO A 105 -14.10 -12.40 -13.42
C PRO A 105 -14.35 -13.92 -13.37
N SER A 106 -14.19 -14.60 -14.50
CA SER A 106 -14.46 -16.03 -14.72
C SER A 106 -13.22 -16.93 -14.57
N GLY A 107 -12.02 -16.34 -14.59
CA GLY A 107 -10.75 -17.06 -14.44
C GLY A 107 -10.05 -17.38 -15.77
N ASP A 108 -10.50 -16.77 -16.87
CA ASP A 108 -9.94 -16.94 -18.21
C ASP A 108 -8.53 -16.34 -18.36
N GLY A 109 -8.10 -15.48 -17.43
CA GLY A 109 -6.69 -15.16 -17.31
C GLY A 109 -6.35 -14.06 -16.32
N PRO A 110 -5.06 -13.69 -16.21
CA PRO A 110 -4.65 -12.72 -15.21
C PRO A 110 -4.71 -11.26 -15.69
N CYS A 111 -5.07 -10.98 -16.95
CA CYS A 111 -5.08 -9.62 -17.49
C CYS A 111 -6.50 -9.16 -17.80
N VAL A 112 -6.77 -7.86 -17.70
CA VAL A 112 -8.13 -7.33 -17.84
C VAL A 112 -8.27 -6.47 -19.09
N GLU A 113 -9.35 -6.70 -19.81
CA GLU A 113 -9.79 -5.85 -20.91
C GLU A 113 -11.07 -5.07 -20.55
N VAL A 114 -11.27 -3.95 -21.23
CA VAL A 114 -12.60 -3.33 -21.34
C VAL A 114 -13.42 -4.13 -22.34
N PHE A 115 -14.65 -4.44 -21.93
CA PHE A 115 -15.62 -5.27 -22.61
C PHE A 115 -16.94 -4.51 -22.87
N VAL A 116 -17.98 -5.24 -23.25
CA VAL A 116 -19.28 -4.71 -23.66
C VAL A 116 -19.85 -3.69 -22.65
N GLY A 117 -20.19 -2.49 -23.15
CA GLY A 117 -20.78 -1.43 -22.34
C GLY A 117 -19.82 -0.76 -21.34
N GLY A 118 -18.50 -0.91 -21.51
CA GLY A 118 -17.50 -0.34 -20.60
C GLY A 118 -17.37 -1.12 -19.29
N THR A 119 -17.76 -2.39 -19.29
CA THR A 119 -17.53 -3.36 -18.22
C THR A 119 -16.19 -4.07 -18.43
N TRP A 120 -15.77 -4.92 -17.49
CA TRP A 120 -14.45 -5.55 -17.50
C TRP A 120 -14.55 -7.07 -17.60
N ASN A 121 -13.57 -7.66 -18.28
CA ASN A 121 -13.45 -9.10 -18.49
C ASN A 121 -12.00 -9.54 -18.24
N ASP A 122 -11.78 -10.69 -17.61
CA ASP A 122 -10.43 -11.24 -17.45
C ASP A 122 -10.08 -12.23 -18.57
N VAL A 123 -8.85 -12.14 -19.07
CA VAL A 123 -8.40 -12.88 -20.25
C VAL A 123 -6.90 -13.15 -20.20
N VAL A 124 -6.43 -14.04 -21.08
CA VAL A 124 -5.01 -14.39 -21.22
C VAL A 124 -4.19 -13.18 -21.71
N CYS A 125 -3.11 -12.85 -20.98
CA CYS A 125 -2.26 -11.69 -21.25
C CYS A 125 -1.55 -11.68 -22.62
N GLY A 126 -1.42 -12.85 -23.25
CA GLY A 126 -0.71 -13.05 -24.52
C GLY A 126 -1.50 -12.66 -25.77
N HIS A 127 -2.76 -12.23 -25.64
CA HIS A 127 -3.54 -11.75 -26.78
C HIS A 127 -3.08 -10.35 -27.20
N GLY A 128 -2.89 -10.15 -28.50
CA GLY A 128 -2.66 -8.82 -29.06
C GLY A 128 -3.96 -8.00 -29.04
N LYS A 129 -3.97 -6.86 -28.36
CA LYS A 129 -5.13 -5.95 -28.32
C LYS A 129 -4.68 -4.50 -28.44
N VAL A 130 -5.61 -3.64 -28.85
CA VAL A 130 -5.50 -2.20 -28.63
C VAL A 130 -5.53 -1.93 -27.13
N PHE A 131 -5.01 -0.78 -26.70
CA PHE A 131 -4.84 -0.52 -25.28
C PHE A 131 -4.97 0.95 -24.96
N ALA A 132 -5.43 1.23 -23.75
CA ALA A 132 -5.47 2.57 -23.22
C ALA A 132 -4.29 2.78 -22.28
N CYS A 133 -3.48 3.80 -22.55
CA CYS A 133 -2.58 4.35 -21.55
C CYS A 133 -3.31 5.44 -20.78
N TYR A 134 -2.86 5.73 -19.56
CA TYR A 134 -3.16 7.01 -18.94
C TYR A 134 -1.88 7.83 -18.78
N GLU A 135 -2.07 9.13 -18.84
CA GLU A 135 -1.10 10.12 -18.48
C GLU A 135 -1.72 10.97 -17.36
N THR A 136 -0.99 11.12 -16.27
CA THR A 136 -1.28 12.25 -15.37
C THR A 136 -0.92 13.51 -16.13
N GLN A 137 -1.87 14.45 -16.25
CA GLN A 137 -1.66 15.72 -16.95
C GLN A 137 -0.31 16.37 -16.58
N PRO A 138 0.38 17.03 -17.51
CA PRO A 138 1.79 17.44 -17.39
C PRO A 138 2.17 18.38 -16.25
N ASP A 139 1.27 18.79 -15.36
CA ASP A 139 1.81 19.42 -14.18
C ASP A 139 2.48 18.35 -13.31
N GLY A 140 1.86 17.19 -13.03
CA GLY A 140 2.46 16.15 -12.18
C GLY A 140 2.96 16.66 -10.81
N THR A 141 2.74 17.94 -10.56
CA THR A 141 3.08 18.71 -9.40
C THR A 141 1.94 18.43 -8.48
N ASP A 142 2.26 17.81 -7.36
CA ASP A 142 1.52 18.15 -6.16
C ASP A 142 1.46 19.68 -6.10
N SER A 143 0.27 20.27 -6.27
CA SER A 143 0.13 21.72 -6.22
C SER A 143 0.34 22.14 -4.76
N TYR A 144 1.55 22.59 -4.43
CA TYR A 144 1.86 23.06 -3.09
C TYR A 144 1.32 24.47 -2.90
N VAL A 145 0.43 24.63 -1.92
CA VAL A 145 -0.01 25.94 -1.45
C VAL A 145 0.86 26.30 -0.25
N PHE A 146 1.61 27.41 -0.37
CA PHE A 146 2.54 27.84 0.66
C PHE A 146 1.91 28.91 1.56
N TYR A 147 2.10 28.75 2.88
CA TYR A 147 1.63 29.68 3.90
C TYR A 147 2.82 30.38 4.56
N SER A 148 2.84 31.72 4.54
CA SER A 148 3.91 32.52 5.15
C SER A 148 3.85 32.64 6.69
N PRO A 149 2.69 32.60 7.37
CA PRO A 149 2.65 32.66 8.83
C PRO A 149 3.32 31.45 9.48
N ARG A 150 4.06 31.68 10.58
CA ARG A 150 4.67 30.61 11.36
C ARG A 150 3.62 30.01 12.29
N LEU A 151 3.31 28.74 12.08
CA LEU A 151 2.40 27.95 12.90
C LEU A 151 3.16 26.73 13.49
N THR A 152 2.59 26.09 14.51
CA THR A 152 3.07 24.76 14.93
C THR A 152 2.76 23.74 13.84
N TRP A 153 3.37 22.56 13.89
CA TRP A 153 3.11 21.51 12.89
C TRP A 153 1.62 21.13 12.87
N GLU A 154 1.01 21.00 14.05
CA GLU A 154 -0.41 20.66 14.22
C GLU A 154 -1.33 21.77 13.70
N ASP A 155 -1.02 23.04 14.00
CA ASP A 155 -1.81 24.19 13.51
C ASP A 155 -1.70 24.33 11.97
N SER A 156 -0.52 24.02 11.42
CA SER A 156 -0.32 23.98 9.96
C SER A 156 -1.15 22.87 9.32
N GLN A 157 -1.16 21.68 9.92
CA GLN A 157 -1.96 20.55 9.46
C GLN A 157 -3.46 20.82 9.52
N GLU A 158 -3.95 21.38 10.62
CA GLU A 158 -5.35 21.74 10.76
C GLU A 158 -5.77 22.78 9.73
N GLN A 159 -4.96 23.81 9.51
CA GLN A 159 -5.22 24.82 8.47
C GLN A 159 -5.24 24.20 7.07
N CYS A 160 -4.29 23.31 6.76
CA CYS A 160 -4.25 22.59 5.48
C CYS A 160 -5.49 21.72 5.29
N ARG A 161 -5.94 20.98 6.31
CA ARG A 161 -7.16 20.15 6.21
C ARG A 161 -8.46 20.94 6.16
N ALA A 162 -8.48 22.13 6.77
CA ALA A 162 -9.64 23.01 6.72
C ALA A 162 -9.85 23.64 5.33
N LYS A 163 -8.78 23.82 4.55
CA LYS A 163 -8.82 24.52 3.25
C LYS A 163 -8.44 23.65 2.03
N HIS A 164 -7.74 22.55 2.26
CA HIS A 164 -7.11 21.68 1.25
C HIS A 164 -7.21 20.19 1.67
N THR A 165 -6.20 19.37 1.39
CA THR A 165 -6.18 17.93 1.75
C THR A 165 -5.44 17.69 3.08
N ASP A 166 -4.13 17.92 3.13
CA ASP A 166 -3.28 17.76 4.32
C ASP A 166 -1.95 18.51 4.09
N LEU A 167 -0.99 18.41 5.02
CA LEU A 167 0.38 18.86 4.80
C LEU A 167 1.06 18.09 3.65
N ALA A 168 2.03 18.75 3.01
CA ALA A 168 2.71 18.26 1.80
C ALA A 168 3.33 16.87 1.99
N TYR A 169 2.95 15.92 1.14
CA TYR A 169 3.65 14.67 0.94
C TYR A 169 4.74 14.90 -0.13
N ILE A 170 5.97 14.47 0.15
CA ILE A 170 7.09 14.57 -0.78
C ILE A 170 7.33 13.18 -1.36
N SER A 171 6.93 12.98 -2.61
CA SER A 171 6.93 11.68 -3.28
C SER A 171 8.08 11.51 -4.28
N SER A 172 8.81 12.59 -4.59
CA SER A 172 9.88 12.61 -5.59
C SER A 172 10.91 13.72 -5.32
N ASP A 173 12.06 13.65 -6.00
CA ASP A 173 13.10 14.69 -5.95
C ASP A 173 12.64 16.03 -6.55
N LEU A 174 11.73 15.99 -7.54
CA LEU A 174 11.15 17.19 -8.14
C LEU A 174 10.30 17.93 -7.10
N ASN A 175 9.45 17.19 -6.39
CA ASN A 175 8.61 17.68 -5.31
C ASN A 175 9.46 18.27 -4.18
N ASN A 176 10.53 17.57 -3.80
CA ASN A 176 11.47 18.02 -2.78
C ASN A 176 12.16 19.34 -3.18
N SER A 177 12.60 19.44 -4.45
CA SER A 177 13.26 20.64 -4.98
C SER A 177 12.32 21.85 -5.00
N ALA A 178 11.04 21.66 -5.34
CA ALA A 178 10.04 22.73 -5.35
C ALA A 178 9.83 23.33 -3.94
N VAL A 179 9.66 22.47 -2.92
CA VAL A 179 9.49 22.92 -1.53
C VAL A 179 10.77 23.57 -0.99
N ALA A 180 11.95 23.00 -1.29
CA ALA A 180 13.24 23.56 -0.87
C ALA A 180 13.50 24.96 -1.47
N ASN A 181 13.22 25.15 -2.76
CA ASN A 181 13.37 26.45 -3.42
C ASN A 181 12.48 27.52 -2.77
N GLN A 182 11.25 27.17 -2.41
CA GLN A 182 10.34 28.10 -1.75
C GLN A 182 10.78 28.45 -0.32
N ALA A 183 11.25 27.45 0.44
CA ALA A 183 11.80 27.65 1.78
C ALA A 183 13.02 28.60 1.76
N ASN A 184 13.92 28.39 0.78
CA ASN A 184 15.08 29.25 0.55
C ASN A 184 14.69 30.69 0.18
N ALA A 185 13.71 30.86 -0.71
CA ALA A 185 13.22 32.17 -1.12
C ALA A 185 12.66 32.98 0.06
N TRP A 186 12.00 32.32 1.01
CA TRP A 186 11.44 32.96 2.20
C TRP A 186 12.40 33.02 3.39
N LYS A 187 13.59 32.44 3.26
CA LYS A 187 14.58 32.28 4.34
C LYS A 187 13.94 31.72 5.62
N ASN A 188 13.10 30.70 5.46
CA ASN A 188 12.34 30.11 6.54
C ASN A 188 12.22 28.59 6.40
N ASN A 189 12.11 27.90 7.53
CA ASN A 189 11.81 26.46 7.55
C ASN A 189 10.31 26.25 7.30
N MET A 190 9.97 25.11 6.69
CA MET A 190 8.60 24.74 6.38
C MET A 190 8.27 23.36 6.95
N TRP A 191 7.08 23.22 7.53
CA TRP A 191 6.55 21.91 7.92
C TRP A 191 6.06 21.15 6.70
N ILE A 192 6.44 19.86 6.60
CA ILE A 192 5.90 18.90 5.64
C ILE A 192 5.07 17.84 6.38
N GLY A 193 4.32 17.02 5.64
CA GLY A 193 3.45 15.98 6.20
C GLY A 193 4.16 14.77 6.80
N LEU A 194 5.50 14.75 6.82
CA LEU A 194 6.28 13.72 7.49
C LEU A 194 6.24 13.94 9.02
N PHE A 195 5.86 12.90 9.78
CA PHE A 195 5.81 12.94 11.24
C PHE A 195 6.16 11.57 11.84
N SER A 196 6.59 11.58 13.12
CA SER A 196 6.78 10.38 13.92
C SER A 196 5.61 10.23 14.87
N ASP A 197 4.98 9.05 14.91
CA ASP A 197 3.83 8.80 15.77
C ASP A 197 4.09 7.70 16.79
N ALA A 198 3.70 7.97 18.04
CA ALA A 198 3.72 6.98 19.12
C ALA A 198 2.43 6.13 19.15
N TRP A 199 1.41 6.52 18.38
CA TRP A 199 0.10 5.86 18.37
C TRP A 199 -0.04 4.89 17.20
N MET A 200 -0.43 3.65 17.53
CA MET A 200 -0.81 2.62 16.57
C MET A 200 -2.30 2.33 16.68
N TRP A 201 -2.93 1.96 15.56
CA TRP A 201 -4.28 1.39 15.67
C TRP A 201 -4.27 0.08 16.44
N SER A 202 -5.41 -0.31 16.99
CA SER A 202 -5.60 -1.60 17.67
C SER A 202 -5.40 -2.79 16.73
N ASP A 203 -5.60 -2.59 15.43
CA ASP A 203 -5.25 -3.52 14.39
C ASP A 203 -3.81 -3.30 13.90
N GLY A 204 -2.94 -2.52 14.52
CA GLY A 204 -1.57 -2.31 14.05
C GLY A 204 -1.42 -1.70 12.64
N GLY A 205 -2.48 -1.13 12.05
CA GLY A 205 -2.38 -0.44 10.76
C GLY A 205 -1.64 0.89 10.83
N GLU A 206 -0.83 1.18 9.80
CA GLU A 206 -0.03 2.42 9.66
C GLU A 206 -0.65 3.42 8.67
N THR A 207 -1.19 4.56 9.15
CA THR A 207 -1.73 5.67 8.31
C THR A 207 -1.17 6.96 8.83
N SER A 208 -1.24 7.97 7.98
CA SER A 208 -0.88 9.35 8.25
C SER A 208 -2.03 10.18 8.83
N PHE A 209 -3.30 9.82 8.59
CA PHE A 209 -4.48 10.53 9.12
C PHE A 209 -4.57 10.49 10.66
N ARG A 210 -4.60 11.67 11.29
CA ARG A 210 -4.79 11.85 12.72
C ARG A 210 -5.80 12.94 12.98
N TYR A 211 -6.74 12.74 13.89
CA TYR A 211 -7.74 13.76 14.21
C TYR A 211 -7.74 14.11 15.69
N TRP A 212 -6.55 14.19 16.31
CA TRP A 212 -6.38 14.49 17.73
C TRP A 212 -6.85 15.91 18.10
N LEU A 213 -7.33 16.04 19.34
CA LEU A 213 -7.62 17.32 19.99
C LEU A 213 -6.30 17.97 20.43
N ARG A 214 -6.16 19.27 20.16
CA ARG A 214 -4.97 20.04 20.54
C ARG A 214 -4.74 20.01 22.05
N GLY A 215 -3.49 19.80 22.46
CA GLY A 215 -3.11 19.85 23.87
C GLY A 215 -3.78 18.77 24.72
N SER A 216 -4.25 17.68 24.10
CA SER A 216 -4.72 16.47 24.78
C SER A 216 -3.57 15.85 25.57
N SER A 217 -3.30 16.40 26.75
CA SER A 217 -2.27 15.96 27.70
C SER A 217 -2.81 14.95 28.70
N SER A 218 -3.79 14.11 28.30
CA SER A 218 -4.30 13.07 29.18
C SER A 218 -3.31 11.90 29.22
N PRO A 219 -3.01 11.32 30.40
CA PRO A 219 -2.00 10.27 30.59
C PRO A 219 -2.51 8.87 30.17
N GLY A 220 -3.33 8.80 29.13
CA GLY A 220 -3.95 7.54 28.68
C GLY A 220 -3.25 6.95 27.49
N ASP A 221 -3.07 5.63 27.48
CA ASP A 221 -2.47 4.86 26.37
C ASP A 221 -3.49 4.40 25.32
N CYS A 222 -4.77 4.79 25.46
CA CYS A 222 -5.84 4.51 24.50
C CYS A 222 -6.44 5.80 23.91
N ALA A 223 -7.05 5.70 22.74
CA ALA A 223 -7.73 6.81 22.07
C ALA A 223 -9.25 6.69 22.22
N SER A 224 -9.96 7.82 22.36
CA SER A 224 -11.41 7.89 22.25
C SER A 224 -11.85 9.10 21.44
N VAL A 225 -13.09 9.07 20.92
CA VAL A 225 -13.67 10.16 20.15
C VAL A 225 -14.47 11.08 21.07
N ALA A 226 -14.08 12.35 21.14
CA ALA A 226 -14.77 13.38 21.91
C ALA A 226 -15.94 13.96 21.11
N VAL A 227 -17.17 13.55 21.45
CA VAL A 227 -18.41 14.00 20.79
C VAL A 227 -18.57 15.53 20.87
N THR A 228 -18.26 16.13 22.02
CA THR A 228 -18.36 17.57 22.25
C THR A 228 -17.30 18.39 21.51
N GLN A 229 -16.28 17.73 20.95
CA GLN A 229 -15.17 18.35 20.22
C GLN A 229 -15.18 17.94 18.75
N GLN A 230 -16.38 17.89 18.14
CA GLN A 230 -16.56 17.58 16.71
C GLN A 230 -15.93 16.26 16.28
N GLY A 231 -15.88 15.27 17.17
CA GLY A 231 -15.30 13.96 16.89
C GLY A 231 -13.77 13.90 16.95
N ARG A 232 -13.10 14.91 17.53
CA ARG A 232 -11.65 14.87 17.76
C ARG A 232 -11.26 13.73 18.69
N TRP A 233 -10.10 13.16 18.45
CA TRP A 233 -9.56 12.08 19.25
C TRP A 233 -8.90 12.65 20.50
N VAL A 234 -9.08 11.99 21.64
CA VAL A 234 -8.45 12.36 22.91
C VAL A 234 -7.85 11.12 23.54
N ALA A 235 -6.73 11.30 24.24
CA ALA A 235 -6.17 10.24 25.06
C ALA A 235 -7.14 9.88 26.20
N ALA A 236 -7.29 8.59 26.45
CA ALA A 236 -8.28 8.00 27.34
C ALA A 236 -7.68 6.83 28.13
N ASP A 237 -8.20 6.64 29.34
CA ASP A 237 -7.90 5.46 30.14
C ASP A 237 -8.59 4.23 29.51
N CYS A 238 -7.78 3.25 29.10
CA CYS A 238 -8.23 2.00 28.50
C CYS A 238 -9.21 1.21 29.40
N ASN A 239 -9.19 1.44 30.72
CA ASN A 239 -10.00 0.71 31.69
C ASN A 239 -11.39 1.32 31.91
N LYS A 240 -11.64 2.52 31.36
CA LYS A 240 -12.92 3.19 31.50
C LYS A 240 -13.92 2.64 30.48
N LYS A 241 -15.08 2.18 30.94
CA LYS A 241 -16.16 1.73 30.07
C LYS A 241 -16.67 2.88 29.20
N SER A 242 -16.80 2.64 27.89
CA SER A 242 -17.34 3.60 26.92
C SER A 242 -18.06 2.88 25.77
N ALA A 243 -18.88 3.62 25.03
CA ALA A 243 -19.41 3.15 23.75
C ALA A 243 -18.29 3.00 22.72
N PHE A 244 -18.42 2.06 21.77
CA PHE A 244 -17.39 1.73 20.79
C PHE A 244 -17.98 1.49 19.39
N VAL A 245 -17.10 1.52 18.39
CA VAL A 245 -17.41 1.25 16.99
C VAL A 245 -16.40 0.23 16.43
N CYS A 246 -16.86 -0.67 15.56
CA CYS A 246 -16.02 -1.67 14.91
C CYS A 246 -15.89 -1.37 13.41
N HIS A 247 -14.73 -1.62 12.82
CA HIS A 247 -14.59 -1.67 11.36
C HIS A 247 -15.01 -3.07 10.83
N GLY A 248 -15.69 -3.14 9.69
CA GLY A 248 -16.11 -4.40 9.07
C GLY A 248 -15.06 -4.98 8.10
N GLY A 249 -14.89 -6.31 8.09
CA GLY A 249 -13.97 -7.06 7.21
C GLY A 249 -13.62 -8.47 7.73
N LEU A 250 -13.10 -9.38 6.88
CA LEU A 250 -12.68 -10.74 7.30
C LEU A 250 -11.53 -10.67 8.32
N LYS A 251 -11.70 -11.28 9.50
CA LYS A 251 -10.69 -11.30 10.57
C LYS A 251 -9.47 -12.16 10.16
N ALA A 252 -8.34 -11.53 9.85
CA ALA A 252 -7.08 -12.26 9.70
C ALA A 252 -6.59 -12.77 11.06
N LYS A 253 -6.64 -14.09 11.30
CA LYS A 253 -6.07 -14.71 12.50
C LYS A 253 -4.55 -14.76 12.37
N LYS A 254 -3.84 -14.02 13.22
CA LYS A 254 -2.38 -14.16 13.36
C LYS A 254 -2.06 -15.35 14.26
N MET A 255 -1.21 -16.25 13.79
CA MET A 255 -0.64 -17.34 14.58
C MET A 255 0.87 -17.17 14.73
N PHE A 256 1.37 -17.45 15.92
CA PHE A 256 2.79 -17.43 16.23
C PHE A 256 3.31 -18.87 16.31
N MET A 257 4.25 -19.23 15.44
CA MET A 257 4.86 -20.55 15.46
C MET A 257 6.31 -20.44 15.89
N ARG A 258 6.66 -21.17 16.95
CA ARG A 258 7.99 -21.18 17.54
C ARG A 258 8.81 -22.31 16.90
N MET A 259 9.65 -21.98 15.93
CA MET A 259 10.38 -22.97 15.13
C MET A 259 11.80 -23.20 15.63
N THR A 260 12.20 -24.45 15.82
CA THR A 260 13.57 -24.81 16.20
C THR A 260 14.35 -25.30 14.98
N VAL A 261 15.29 -24.51 14.46
CA VAL A 261 16.01 -24.83 13.22
C VAL A 261 17.43 -25.29 13.52
N ARG A 262 17.79 -26.45 12.99
CA ARG A 262 19.12 -27.05 13.09
C ARG A 262 19.89 -26.76 11.79
N SER A 263 20.88 -25.87 11.87
CA SER A 263 21.68 -25.42 10.72
C SER A 263 23.18 -25.46 11.04
N ASP A 264 23.98 -25.76 10.02
CA ASP A 264 25.45 -25.59 9.99
C ASP A 264 25.87 -24.17 9.58
N VAL A 265 24.92 -23.38 9.08
CA VAL A 265 25.06 -21.97 8.71
C VAL A 265 24.46 -21.06 9.79
N ASP A 266 25.03 -19.86 9.97
CA ASP A 266 24.60 -18.90 11.00
C ASP A 266 23.30 -18.18 10.63
N LEU A 267 22.22 -18.51 11.34
CA LEU A 267 20.88 -17.96 11.06
C LEU A 267 20.62 -16.60 11.70
N THR A 268 21.59 -16.03 12.44
CA THR A 268 21.49 -14.61 12.89
C THR A 268 21.65 -13.65 11.72
N ASP A 269 22.27 -14.07 10.62
CA ASP A 269 22.35 -13.27 9.40
C ASP A 269 20.93 -13.10 8.78
N SER A 270 20.55 -11.84 8.55
CA SER A 270 19.24 -11.49 8.01
C SER A 270 19.01 -12.07 6.62
N THR A 271 20.03 -12.10 5.76
CA THR A 271 19.93 -12.64 4.40
C THR A 271 19.64 -14.13 4.40
N ILE A 272 20.26 -14.85 5.34
CA ILE A 272 20.12 -16.31 5.46
C ILE A 272 18.78 -16.66 6.10
N SER A 273 18.37 -15.92 7.12
CA SER A 273 17.04 -16.08 7.73
C SER A 273 15.91 -15.73 6.76
N ASP A 274 16.06 -14.71 5.90
CA ASP A 274 15.07 -14.37 4.87
C ASP A 274 14.99 -15.45 3.78
N ALA A 275 16.12 -16.00 3.33
CA ALA A 275 16.12 -17.15 2.40
C ALA A 275 15.43 -18.39 3.02
N LEU A 276 15.56 -18.59 4.33
CA LEU A 276 14.83 -19.64 5.06
C LEU A 276 13.32 -19.34 5.13
N LEU A 277 12.93 -18.08 5.22
CA LEU A 277 11.54 -17.64 5.21
C LEU A 277 10.88 -17.94 3.85
N GLU A 278 11.54 -17.55 2.75
CA GLU A 278 11.07 -17.87 1.39
C GLU A 278 10.87 -19.38 1.21
N LYS A 279 11.81 -20.18 1.72
CA LYS A 279 11.71 -21.64 1.68
C LYS A 279 10.55 -22.17 2.54
N LEU A 280 10.29 -21.57 3.69
CA LEU A 280 9.16 -21.94 4.54
C LEU A 280 7.82 -21.59 3.87
N GLU A 281 7.72 -20.41 3.25
CA GLU A 281 6.56 -20.00 2.47
C GLU A 281 6.28 -20.94 1.30
N MET A 282 7.34 -21.36 0.59
CA MET A 282 7.23 -22.41 -0.43
C MET A 282 6.67 -23.72 0.14
N VAL A 283 7.18 -24.20 1.28
CA VAL A 283 6.71 -25.45 1.91
C VAL A 283 5.25 -25.33 2.37
N LEU A 284 4.85 -24.19 2.93
CA LEU A 284 3.47 -23.93 3.33
C LEU A 284 2.54 -23.86 2.13
N SER A 285 2.98 -23.23 1.03
CA SER A 285 2.28 -23.21 -0.24
C SER A 285 2.10 -24.63 -0.82
N GLN A 286 3.12 -25.48 -0.77
CA GLN A 286 3.03 -26.89 -1.16
C GLN A 286 2.03 -27.69 -0.31
N GLN A 287 1.85 -27.31 0.96
CA GLN A 287 0.84 -27.88 1.85
C GLN A 287 -0.55 -27.24 1.68
N SER A 288 -0.76 -26.44 0.63
CA SER A 288 -2.01 -25.72 0.33
C SER A 288 -2.42 -24.69 1.40
N ILE A 289 -1.45 -24.17 2.17
CA ILE A 289 -1.66 -23.07 3.11
C ILE A 289 -1.20 -21.76 2.45
N THR A 290 -2.06 -21.18 1.62
CA THR A 290 -1.73 -20.03 0.74
C THR A 290 -2.30 -18.70 1.20
N ASP A 291 -3.25 -18.71 2.14
CA ASP A 291 -3.91 -17.50 2.68
C ASP A 291 -3.26 -16.99 3.96
N ILE A 292 -1.93 -17.11 4.06
CA ILE A 292 -1.14 -16.63 5.19
C ILE A 292 0.07 -15.83 4.69
N ASN A 293 0.45 -14.80 5.45
CA ASN A 293 1.68 -14.04 5.22
C ASN A 293 2.66 -14.34 6.36
N VAL A 294 3.90 -14.73 6.05
CA VAL A 294 4.90 -15.20 7.02
C VAL A 294 6.07 -14.19 7.06
N SER A 295 6.74 -14.03 8.20
CA SER A 295 7.72 -12.99 8.51
C SER A 295 8.63 -13.29 9.73
N TRP A 296 9.87 -12.86 9.67
CA TRP A 296 10.72 -12.65 10.85
C TRP A 296 10.08 -11.82 11.97
N ARG A 297 9.73 -12.35 13.16
CA ARG A 297 9.79 -11.51 14.38
C ARG A 297 11.24 -11.37 14.77
N ARG A 298 11.76 -10.19 14.48
CA ARG A 298 13.11 -9.76 14.78
C ARG A 298 13.15 -9.10 16.16
N ASP A 299 14.26 -9.26 16.88
CA ASP A 299 14.46 -8.56 18.15
C ASP A 299 14.98 -7.13 17.94
N SER A 300 15.37 -6.45 19.04
CA SER A 300 15.87 -5.08 19.01
C SER A 300 17.14 -4.90 18.15
N ASN A 301 17.86 -5.98 17.87
CA ASN A 301 19.08 -5.96 17.07
C ASN A 301 18.81 -6.32 15.60
N GLY A 302 17.55 -6.65 15.25
CA GLY A 302 17.16 -7.08 13.90
C GLY A 302 17.29 -8.59 13.69
N ASP A 303 17.64 -9.37 14.72
CA ASP A 303 17.91 -10.80 14.58
C ASP A 303 16.61 -11.62 14.68
N ALA A 304 16.39 -12.50 13.70
CA ALA A 304 15.23 -13.41 13.65
C ALA A 304 15.44 -14.68 14.52
N PHE A 305 16.69 -15.07 14.72
CA PHE A 305 17.09 -16.30 15.40
C PHE A 305 18.20 -16.02 16.41
N ARG A 306 18.19 -16.72 17.55
CA ARG A 306 19.27 -16.66 18.55
C ARG A 306 19.91 -18.03 18.75
N ARG A 307 21.24 -18.06 18.82
CA ARG A 307 22.02 -19.28 19.11
C ARG A 307 21.62 -19.81 20.48
N GLN A 308 21.21 -21.08 20.57
CA GLN A 308 21.06 -21.73 21.86
C GLN A 308 22.44 -22.11 22.41
N LEU A 309 22.89 -21.40 23.44
CA LEU A 309 24.07 -21.80 24.22
C LEU A 309 23.74 -23.09 24.99
N LYS A 310 24.57 -24.13 24.83
CA LYS A 310 24.51 -25.29 25.71
C LYS A 310 25.04 -24.88 27.08
N ILE A 311 24.16 -24.80 28.07
CA ILE A 311 24.58 -24.87 29.47
C ILE A 311 25.12 -26.30 29.66
N ALA A 312 26.38 -26.40 30.10
CA ALA A 312 27.03 -27.67 30.41
C ALA A 312 26.36 -28.37 31.60
#